data_AF-A0AAW1SX92-F1
#
_entry.id   AF-A0AAW1SX92-F1
#
_cell.length_a   1.000
_cell.length_b   1.000
_cell.length_c   1.000
_cell.angle_alpha   90.00
_cell.angle_beta   90.00
_cell.angle_gamma   90.00
#
_symmetry.space_group_name_H-M   'P 1'
#
loop_
_entity.id
_entity.type
_entity.pdbx_description
1 polymer ?
#
loop_
_entity_poly.entity_id
_entity_poly.type
_entity_poly.pdbx_seq_one_letter_code
_entity_poly.pdbx_strand_id
1 'polypeptide(L)'
;MHACEHSKLKACLQTLGGRTLTAESLANQELDKSYNPKQAQMAEQLSRSPIGIQLTTDGWKRKGVNSDNKMLNFIAALPDGGSEFLKVTDTEGASMTAEQTRDLIDAQVVDVAGKLQDEDKILGVISDGEAAVRKALRYLEERYPLQVNMADRSGTLPQPAAQGPKQEYGKVKVIRSQVSTRFGTKVEVLGDVMHSFSALQKLVVSEGFSELRQATAIKADVVDFDFVPKIEEALKVTQPLKALIHSVEADKPMLSQCLPMWHCLFIHVLAWTASTAVLYGIDSVNIQQ
;
A
#
# COMPACT_ATOMS: atom_id res chain seq x y z
N MET A 1 -14.59 11.43 22.75
CA MET A 1 -14.21 12.86 22.78
C MET A 1 -13.30 13.09 21.59
N HIS A 2 -13.75 13.86 20.58
CA HIS A 2 -12.92 14.13 19.40
C HIS A 2 -11.68 14.92 19.84
N ALA A 3 -10.50 14.64 19.25
CA ALA A 3 -9.25 15.31 19.62
C ALA A 3 -9.35 16.85 19.56
N CYS A 4 -10.18 17.36 18.64
CA CYS A 4 -10.49 18.78 18.47
C CYS A 4 -11.21 19.41 19.68
N GLU A 5 -11.88 18.60 20.49
CA GLU A 5 -12.61 19.07 21.68
C GLU A 5 -11.79 18.99 22.96
N HIS A 6 -10.58 18.43 22.88
CA HIS A 6 -9.71 18.21 24.01
C HIS A 6 -9.30 19.54 24.66
N SER A 7 -9.51 19.66 25.97
CA SER A 7 -9.31 20.91 26.73
C SER A 7 -7.90 21.49 26.58
N LYS A 8 -6.86 20.64 26.59
CA LYS A 8 -5.46 21.07 26.36
C LYS A 8 -5.23 21.64 24.97
N LEU A 9 -5.88 21.08 23.93
CA LEU A 9 -5.73 21.58 22.56
C LEU A 9 -6.42 22.94 22.42
N LYS A 10 -7.60 23.10 23.01
CA LYS A 10 -8.32 24.39 23.04
C LYS A 10 -7.51 25.48 23.76
N ALA A 11 -6.93 25.16 24.91
CA ALA A 11 -6.07 26.10 25.64
C ALA A 11 -4.80 26.47 24.85
N CYS A 12 -4.19 25.51 24.15
CA CYS A 12 -3.05 25.76 23.27
C CYS A 12 -3.42 26.70 22.09
N LEU A 13 -4.52 26.41 21.39
CA LEU A 13 -5.00 27.26 20.29
C LEU A 13 -5.32 28.68 20.77
N GLN A 14 -5.96 28.83 21.93
CA GLN A 14 -6.23 30.15 22.52
C GLN A 14 -4.95 30.91 22.87
N THR A 15 -3.91 30.22 23.36
CA THR A 15 -2.61 30.84 23.69
C THR A 15 -1.87 31.31 22.43
N LEU A 16 -2.04 30.61 21.30
CA LEU A 16 -1.46 30.99 20.00
C LEU A 16 -2.28 32.05 19.25
N GLY A 17 -3.34 32.60 19.85
CA GLY A 17 -4.26 33.53 19.18
C GLY A 17 -5.15 32.88 18.12
N GLY A 18 -5.20 31.54 18.10
CA GLY A 18 -6.03 30.74 17.22
C GLY A 18 -7.49 30.68 17.67
N ARG A 19 -8.38 30.39 16.72
CA ARG A 19 -9.82 30.25 16.97
C ARG A 19 -10.10 28.89 17.62
N THR A 20 -11.06 28.84 18.55
CA THR A 20 -11.51 27.57 19.13
C THR A 20 -12.32 26.80 18.10
N LEU A 21 -11.77 25.70 17.58
CA LEU A 21 -12.44 24.86 16.59
C LEU A 21 -13.42 23.90 17.29
N THR A 22 -14.66 23.84 16.78
CA THR A 22 -15.62 22.78 17.14
C THR A 22 -15.55 21.67 16.09
N ALA A 23 -15.96 20.45 16.47
CA ALA A 23 -16.01 19.34 15.51
C ALA A 23 -16.89 19.67 14.29
N GLU A 24 -18.00 20.38 14.51
CA GLU A 24 -18.95 20.80 13.47
C GLU A 24 -18.39 21.93 12.56
N SER A 25 -17.72 22.93 13.15
CA SER A 25 -17.07 24.00 12.38
C SER A 25 -15.91 23.46 11.53
N LEU A 26 -15.17 22.48 12.06
CA LEU A 26 -14.12 21.80 11.32
C LEU A 26 -14.70 20.94 10.18
N ALA A 27 -15.70 20.10 10.48
CA ALA A 27 -16.27 19.14 9.54
C ALA A 27 -16.87 19.80 8.30
N ASN A 28 -17.55 20.93 8.47
CA ASN A 28 -18.26 21.59 7.38
C ASN A 28 -17.47 22.82 6.91
N GLN A 29 -17.34 23.84 7.76
CA GLN A 29 -16.98 25.17 7.28
C GLN A 29 -15.48 25.33 6.97
N GLU A 30 -14.60 24.85 7.84
CA GLU A 30 -13.16 25.09 7.70
C GLU A 30 -12.50 24.09 6.74
N LEU A 31 -12.98 22.84 6.69
CA LEU A 31 -12.57 21.88 5.68
C LEU A 31 -13.04 22.31 4.29
N ASP A 32 -14.30 22.71 4.10
CA ASP A 32 -14.80 23.15 2.78
C ASP A 32 -14.07 24.40 2.29
N LYS A 33 -13.83 25.38 3.18
CA LYS A 33 -13.01 26.57 2.84
C LYS A 33 -11.60 26.23 2.42
N SER A 34 -11.01 25.17 2.99
CA SER A 34 -9.66 24.73 2.64
C SER A 34 -9.65 23.81 1.41
N TYR A 35 -10.74 23.07 1.18
CA TYR A 35 -10.88 22.08 0.13
C TYR A 35 -11.29 22.70 -1.20
N ASN A 36 -12.31 23.56 -1.23
CA ASN A 36 -12.85 24.14 -2.47
C ASN A 36 -11.79 24.88 -3.30
N PRO A 37 -10.90 25.72 -2.71
CA PRO A 37 -9.83 26.37 -3.47
C PRO A 37 -8.82 25.37 -4.02
N LYS A 38 -8.48 24.32 -3.24
CA LYS A 38 -7.56 23.26 -3.69
C LYS A 38 -8.16 22.44 -4.82
N GLN A 39 -9.47 22.18 -4.77
CA GLN A 39 -10.17 21.47 -5.84
C GLN A 39 -10.19 22.29 -7.15
N ALA A 40 -10.38 23.61 -7.06
CA ALA A 40 -10.31 24.50 -8.21
C ALA A 40 -8.88 24.58 -8.79
N GLN A 41 -7.87 24.71 -7.93
CA GLN A 41 -6.46 24.69 -8.32
C GLN A 41 -6.07 23.35 -8.99
N MET A 42 -6.53 22.24 -8.43
CA MET A 42 -6.34 20.90 -8.99
C MET A 42 -6.95 20.81 -10.39
N ALA A 43 -8.19 21.29 -10.59
CA ALA A 43 -8.83 21.30 -11.90
C ALA A 43 -8.05 22.15 -12.92
N GLU A 44 -7.51 23.30 -12.48
CA GLU A 44 -6.63 24.13 -13.32
C GLU A 44 -5.34 23.40 -13.70
N GLN A 45 -4.69 22.73 -12.75
CA GLN A 45 -3.49 21.91 -13.00
C GLN A 45 -3.77 20.76 -13.97
N LEU A 46 -4.89 20.06 -13.79
CA LEU A 46 -5.37 18.99 -14.67
C LEU A 46 -5.59 19.51 -16.10
N SER A 47 -6.31 20.63 -16.27
CA SER A 47 -6.57 21.21 -17.59
C SER A 47 -5.29 21.64 -18.32
N ARG A 48 -4.27 22.07 -17.58
CA ARG A 48 -2.95 22.44 -18.11
C ARG A 48 -2.06 21.26 -18.44
N SER A 49 -2.41 20.04 -18.00
CA SER A 49 -1.59 18.87 -18.28
C SER A 49 -1.52 18.62 -19.80
N PRO A 50 -0.32 18.64 -20.40
CA PRO A 50 -0.14 18.35 -21.82
C PRO A 50 -0.22 16.85 -22.12
N ILE A 51 -0.10 16.01 -21.08
CA ILE A 51 -0.07 14.55 -21.15
C ILE A 51 -1.30 14.01 -20.42
N GLY A 52 -1.85 12.91 -20.90
CA GLY A 52 -2.99 12.26 -20.27
C GLY A 52 -2.69 11.78 -18.84
N ILE A 53 -3.74 11.65 -18.04
CA ILE A 53 -3.69 11.23 -16.63
C ILE A 53 -4.21 9.80 -16.48
N GLN A 54 -3.92 9.17 -15.33
CA GLN A 54 -4.46 7.86 -14.99
C GLN A 54 -5.27 7.94 -13.70
N LEU A 55 -6.49 7.40 -13.72
CA LEU A 55 -7.35 7.37 -12.53
C LEU A 55 -7.01 6.15 -11.68
N THR A 56 -6.89 6.33 -10.37
CA THR A 56 -6.63 5.25 -9.43
C THR A 56 -7.71 5.20 -8.37
N THR A 57 -8.28 4.02 -8.12
CA THR A 57 -9.28 3.81 -7.08
C THR A 57 -9.00 2.60 -6.18
N ASP A 58 -9.25 2.76 -4.88
CA ASP A 58 -9.00 1.75 -3.84
C ASP A 58 -10.13 1.81 -2.78
N GLY A 59 -10.24 0.79 -1.93
CA GLY A 59 -11.23 0.69 -0.85
C GLY A 59 -12.40 -0.24 -1.17
N TRP A 60 -12.34 -0.95 -2.29
CA TRP A 60 -13.41 -1.85 -2.73
C TRP A 60 -13.58 -3.06 -1.81
N LYS A 61 -12.48 -3.59 -1.26
CA LYS A 61 -12.51 -4.76 -0.35
C LYS A 61 -12.94 -4.39 1.07
N ARG A 62 -13.78 -5.24 1.68
CA ARG A 62 -14.21 -5.10 3.08
C ARG A 62 -13.03 -5.35 4.04
N LYS A 63 -12.68 -4.35 4.85
CA LYS A 63 -11.64 -4.49 5.90
C LYS A 63 -12.29 -4.88 7.24
N GLY A 64 -12.41 -6.18 7.50
CA GLY A 64 -12.74 -6.70 8.84
C GLY A 64 -14.23 -6.74 9.23
N VAL A 65 -14.48 -7.23 10.45
CA VAL A 65 -15.80 -7.72 10.93
C VAL A 65 -16.78 -6.60 11.31
N ASN A 66 -16.32 -5.35 11.54
CA ASN A 66 -17.14 -4.31 12.20
C ASN A 66 -17.33 -2.99 11.43
N SER A 67 -17.01 -2.92 10.13
CA SER A 67 -17.41 -1.77 9.30
C SER A 67 -18.18 -2.28 8.08
N ASP A 68 -19.49 -2.06 8.07
CA ASP A 68 -20.33 -2.31 6.89
C ASP A 68 -19.99 -1.30 5.77
N ASN A 69 -19.61 -0.07 6.14
CA ASN A 69 -19.29 0.99 5.18
C ASN A 69 -17.94 0.76 4.49
N LYS A 70 -17.93 0.84 3.15
CA LYS A 70 -16.71 0.93 2.35
C LYS A 70 -16.46 2.39 2.01
N MET A 71 -15.23 2.85 2.23
CA MET A 71 -14.78 4.16 1.77
C MET A 71 -13.97 3.97 0.50
N LEU A 72 -14.49 4.45 -0.61
CA LEU A 72 -13.85 4.40 -1.92
C LEU A 72 -13.06 5.67 -2.14
N ASN A 73 -11.76 5.53 -2.41
CA ASN A 73 -10.86 6.63 -2.68
C ASN A 73 -10.64 6.75 -4.19
N PHE A 74 -10.65 7.98 -4.72
CA PHE A 74 -10.36 8.31 -6.12
C PHE A 74 -9.22 9.32 -6.17
N ILE A 75 -8.21 9.02 -6.97
CA ILE A 75 -6.99 9.81 -7.13
C ILE A 75 -6.66 9.90 -8.62
N ALA A 76 -6.20 11.06 -9.08
CA ALA A 76 -5.60 11.22 -10.41
C ALA A 76 -4.07 11.11 -10.29
N ALA A 77 -3.49 10.08 -10.90
CA ALA A 77 -2.04 9.96 -11.04
C ALA A 77 -1.58 10.83 -12.21
N LEU A 78 -0.57 11.65 -11.95
CA LEU A 78 -0.01 12.62 -12.87
C LEU A 78 1.29 12.09 -13.51
N PRO A 79 1.61 12.54 -14.74
CA PRO A 79 2.78 12.08 -15.48
C PRO A 79 4.13 12.51 -14.87
N ASP A 80 4.14 13.50 -13.99
CA ASP A 80 5.32 13.95 -13.24
C ASP A 80 5.66 13.07 -12.01
N GLY A 81 4.80 12.09 -11.70
CA GLY A 81 4.94 11.20 -10.54
C GLY A 81 4.16 11.67 -9.33
N GLY A 82 3.48 12.81 -9.44
CA GLY A 82 2.54 13.29 -8.44
C GLY A 82 1.21 12.54 -8.50
N SER A 83 0.41 12.73 -7.44
CA SER A 83 -0.97 12.29 -7.43
C SER A 83 -1.86 13.33 -6.78
N GLU A 84 -3.05 13.52 -7.35
CA GLU A 84 -4.02 14.51 -6.90
C GLU A 84 -5.27 13.83 -6.35
N PHE A 85 -5.68 14.27 -5.17
CA PHE A 85 -6.87 13.74 -4.51
C PHE A 85 -8.14 14.24 -5.19
N LEU A 86 -8.98 13.33 -5.70
CA LEU A 86 -10.22 13.70 -6.37
C LEU A 86 -11.41 13.71 -5.41
N LYS A 87 -11.66 12.56 -4.76
CA LYS A 87 -12.85 12.36 -3.93
C LYS A 87 -12.74 11.08 -3.08
N VAL A 88 -13.40 11.09 -1.93
CA VAL A 88 -13.77 9.88 -1.19
C VAL A 88 -15.29 9.72 -1.21
N THR A 89 -15.78 8.50 -1.46
CA THR A 89 -17.21 8.16 -1.47
C THR A 89 -17.48 7.07 -0.45
N ASP A 90 -18.42 7.30 0.47
CA ASP A 90 -18.93 6.28 1.40
C ASP A 90 -20.04 5.48 0.70
N THR A 91 -20.01 4.16 0.80
CA THR A 91 -21.04 3.27 0.25
C THR A 91 -22.19 2.99 1.22
N GLU A 92 -22.24 3.67 2.37
CA GLU A 92 -23.30 3.62 3.39
C GLU A 92 -23.70 2.19 3.80
N GLY A 93 -22.75 1.26 3.81
CA GLY A 93 -22.98 -0.12 4.24
C GLY A 93 -23.59 -1.03 3.18
N ALA A 94 -23.90 -0.53 1.99
CA ALA A 94 -24.46 -1.33 0.91
C ALA A 94 -23.38 -2.23 0.27
N SER A 95 -23.68 -3.52 0.15
CA SER A 95 -22.92 -4.41 -0.74
C SER A 95 -23.14 -3.96 -2.17
N MET A 96 -22.16 -3.26 -2.74
CA MET A 96 -22.24 -2.76 -4.11
C MET A 96 -22.38 -3.91 -5.12
N THR A 97 -23.35 -3.81 -6.01
CA THR A 97 -23.45 -4.69 -7.18
C THR A 97 -22.39 -4.33 -8.22
N ALA A 98 -22.21 -5.18 -9.23
CA ALA A 98 -21.28 -4.89 -10.32
C ALA A 98 -21.73 -3.65 -11.14
N GLU A 99 -23.04 -3.45 -11.27
CA GLU A 99 -23.65 -2.32 -11.96
C GLU A 99 -23.42 -1.02 -11.18
N GLN A 100 -23.67 -1.02 -9.87
CA GLN A 100 -23.39 0.14 -9.02
C GLN A 100 -21.91 0.50 -9.00
N THR A 101 -21.03 -0.51 -8.98
CA THR A 101 -19.57 -0.32 -9.07
C THR A 101 -19.20 0.33 -10.39
N ARG A 102 -19.76 -0.16 -11.50
CA ARG A 102 -19.56 0.40 -12.84
C ARG A 102 -20.02 1.85 -12.91
N ASP A 103 -21.26 2.13 -12.50
CA ASP A 103 -21.84 3.46 -12.61
C ASP A 103 -21.06 4.49 -11.78
N LEU A 104 -20.53 4.08 -10.62
CA LEU A 104 -19.72 4.94 -9.77
C LEU A 104 -18.36 5.27 -10.40
N ILE A 105 -17.67 4.28 -10.99
CA ILE A 105 -16.39 4.52 -11.67
C ILE A 105 -16.60 5.34 -12.95
N ASP A 106 -17.62 5.00 -13.76
CA ASP A 106 -17.97 5.72 -14.98
C ASP A 106 -18.33 7.19 -14.71
N ALA A 107 -19.12 7.45 -13.68
CA ALA A 107 -19.43 8.81 -13.25
C ALA A 107 -18.18 9.61 -12.88
N GLN A 108 -17.15 8.96 -12.30
CA GLN A 108 -15.87 9.63 -12.02
C GLN A 108 -15.04 9.86 -13.27
N VAL A 109 -15.03 8.94 -14.23
CA VAL A 109 -14.39 9.17 -15.53
C VAL A 109 -15.02 10.39 -16.22
N VAL A 110 -16.35 10.48 -16.24
CA VAL A 110 -17.08 11.60 -16.84
C VAL A 110 -16.82 12.92 -16.10
N ASP A 111 -16.82 12.92 -14.77
CA ASP A 111 -16.53 14.12 -13.96
C ASP A 111 -15.11 14.65 -14.23
N VAL A 112 -14.12 13.75 -14.29
CA VAL A 112 -12.73 14.15 -14.56
C VAL A 112 -12.54 14.57 -16.02
N ALA A 113 -13.18 13.91 -16.97
CA ALA A 113 -13.17 14.32 -18.37
C ALA A 113 -13.73 15.73 -18.55
N GLY A 114 -14.83 16.05 -17.87
CA GLY A 114 -15.41 17.40 -17.84
C GLY A 114 -14.44 18.45 -17.29
N LYS A 115 -13.64 18.10 -16.27
CA LYS A 115 -12.59 18.98 -15.71
C LYS A 115 -11.40 19.16 -16.66
N LEU A 116 -11.05 18.13 -17.43
CA LEU A 116 -9.98 18.16 -18.43
C LEU A 116 -10.38 18.83 -19.73
N GLN A 117 -11.69 18.96 -20.00
CA GLN A 117 -12.27 19.39 -21.28
C GLN A 117 -11.85 18.52 -22.48
N ASP A 118 -11.34 17.33 -22.20
CA ASP A 118 -10.79 16.39 -23.18
C ASP A 118 -10.86 14.97 -22.61
N GLU A 119 -11.69 14.12 -23.22
CA GLU A 119 -11.86 12.71 -22.81
C GLU A 119 -10.65 11.85 -23.16
N ASP A 120 -9.91 12.18 -24.23
CA ASP A 120 -8.76 11.42 -24.70
C ASP A 120 -7.53 11.60 -23.79
N LYS A 121 -7.56 12.60 -22.89
CA LYS A 121 -6.57 12.78 -21.85
C LYS A 121 -6.74 11.82 -20.67
N ILE A 122 -7.80 11.03 -20.61
CA ILE A 122 -7.90 9.96 -19.61
C ILE A 122 -7.28 8.71 -20.22
N LEU A 123 -6.14 8.28 -19.68
CA LEU A 123 -5.43 7.09 -20.17
C LEU A 123 -6.03 5.78 -19.65
N GLY A 124 -6.85 5.84 -18.61
CA GLY A 124 -7.59 4.70 -18.07
C GLY A 124 -7.61 4.65 -16.54
N VAL A 125 -8.17 3.57 -16.01
CA VAL A 125 -8.43 3.37 -14.57
C VAL A 125 -7.64 2.19 -14.02
N ILE A 126 -6.88 2.41 -12.95
CA ILE A 126 -6.28 1.38 -12.10
C ILE A 126 -7.14 1.20 -10.86
N SER A 127 -7.51 -0.04 -10.53
CA SER A 127 -8.28 -0.33 -9.33
C SER A 127 -7.89 -1.63 -8.66
N ASP A 128 -8.25 -1.79 -7.40
CA ASP A 128 -8.17 -3.06 -6.67
C ASP A 128 -8.83 -4.23 -7.42
N GLY A 129 -8.21 -5.41 -7.38
CA GLY A 129 -8.69 -6.61 -8.10
C GLY A 129 -9.93 -7.31 -7.52
N GLU A 130 -10.99 -6.59 -7.17
CA GLU A 130 -12.27 -7.20 -6.79
C GLU A 130 -13.09 -7.64 -8.03
N ALA A 131 -13.94 -8.66 -7.89
CA ALA A 131 -14.68 -9.23 -9.01
C ALA A 131 -15.66 -8.24 -9.67
N ALA A 132 -16.32 -7.40 -8.87
CA ALA A 132 -17.22 -6.35 -9.36
C ALA A 132 -16.45 -5.28 -10.15
N VAL A 133 -15.32 -4.82 -9.60
CA VAL A 133 -14.42 -3.87 -10.25
C VAL A 133 -13.93 -4.39 -11.60
N ARG A 134 -13.49 -5.66 -11.68
CA ARG A 134 -13.05 -6.24 -12.97
C ARG A 134 -14.15 -6.30 -14.04
N LYS A 135 -15.43 -6.36 -13.64
CA LYS A 135 -16.55 -6.25 -14.59
C LYS A 135 -16.72 -4.79 -15.04
N ALA A 136 -16.63 -3.85 -14.11
CA ALA A 136 -16.68 -2.42 -14.41
C ALA A 136 -15.55 -1.97 -15.36
N LEU A 137 -14.31 -2.41 -15.12
CA LEU A 137 -13.17 -2.07 -15.97
C LEU A 137 -13.34 -2.59 -17.41
N ARG A 138 -13.86 -3.81 -17.60
CA ARG A 138 -14.17 -4.33 -18.93
C ARG A 138 -15.25 -3.52 -19.65
N TYR A 139 -16.27 -3.07 -18.92
CA TYR A 139 -17.26 -2.16 -19.48
C TYR A 139 -16.64 -0.83 -19.93
N LEU A 140 -15.68 -0.30 -19.16
CA LEU A 140 -14.97 0.92 -19.54
C LEU A 140 -14.09 0.72 -20.77
N GLU A 141 -13.47 -0.45 -20.96
CA GLU A 141 -12.74 -0.78 -22.20
C GLU A 141 -13.65 -0.81 -23.43
N GLU A 142 -14.89 -1.30 -23.28
CA GLU A 142 -15.88 -1.29 -24.35
C GLU A 142 -16.37 0.13 -24.69
N ARG A 143 -16.57 0.97 -23.66
CA ARG A 143 -17.07 2.35 -23.81
C ARG A 143 -15.99 3.33 -24.25
N TYR A 144 -14.76 3.16 -23.78
CA TYR A 144 -13.61 4.02 -24.01
C TYR A 144 -12.44 3.20 -24.59
N PRO A 145 -12.44 2.92 -25.91
CA PRO A 145 -11.49 1.99 -26.52
C PRO A 145 -10.01 2.40 -26.42
N LEU A 146 -9.73 3.68 -26.17
CA LEU A 146 -8.37 4.21 -26.00
C LEU A 146 -7.86 4.12 -24.56
N GLN A 147 -8.72 3.77 -23.59
CA GLN A 147 -8.35 3.66 -22.18
C GLN A 147 -7.78 2.29 -21.84
N VAL A 148 -6.68 2.27 -21.08
CA VAL A 148 -6.07 1.08 -20.52
C VAL A 148 -6.53 0.90 -19.07
N ASN A 149 -7.48 0.00 -18.87
CA ASN A 149 -8.08 -0.26 -17.57
C ASN A 149 -7.45 -1.50 -16.92
N MET A 150 -6.98 -1.38 -15.69
CA MET A 150 -6.24 -2.45 -15.02
C MET A 150 -6.71 -2.70 -13.60
N ALA A 151 -6.66 -3.97 -13.22
CA ALA A 151 -6.92 -4.41 -11.87
C ALA A 151 -5.61 -4.76 -11.16
N ASP A 152 -5.29 -4.07 -10.06
CA ASP A 152 -4.18 -4.39 -9.18
C ASP A 152 -4.36 -5.80 -8.60
N ARG A 153 -3.39 -6.65 -8.95
CA ARG A 153 -3.27 -8.04 -8.54
C ARG A 153 -2.21 -8.24 -7.47
N SER A 154 -1.67 -7.19 -6.87
CA SER A 154 -0.71 -7.27 -5.75
C SER A 154 -1.21 -8.24 -4.65
N GLY A 155 -2.51 -8.19 -4.31
CA GLY A 155 -3.13 -9.13 -3.37
C GLY A 155 -3.27 -10.58 -3.85
N THR A 156 -2.93 -10.88 -5.11
CA THR A 156 -2.95 -12.21 -5.74
C THR A 156 -1.56 -12.71 -6.15
N LEU A 157 -0.50 -11.94 -5.91
CA LEU A 157 0.86 -12.50 -5.97
C LEU A 157 0.87 -13.74 -5.08
N PRO A 158 1.42 -14.88 -5.54
CA PRO A 158 1.48 -16.08 -4.75
C PRO A 158 2.19 -15.73 -3.44
N GLN A 159 1.43 -15.63 -2.35
CA GLN A 159 2.02 -15.74 -1.05
C GLN A 159 2.70 -17.11 -1.08
N PRO A 160 4.02 -17.20 -0.84
CA PRO A 160 4.72 -18.49 -0.85
C PRO A 160 3.88 -19.42 0.00
N ALA A 161 3.47 -20.54 -0.60
CA ALA A 161 2.43 -21.40 -0.08
C ALA A 161 2.62 -21.56 1.42
N ALA A 162 1.67 -21.06 2.20
CA ALA A 162 1.61 -21.28 3.63
C ALA A 162 1.21 -22.74 3.89
N GLN A 163 2.02 -23.68 3.41
CA GLN A 163 1.97 -25.12 3.69
C GLN A 163 2.92 -25.49 4.84
N GLY A 164 3.49 -24.50 5.55
CA GLY A 164 3.96 -24.71 6.91
C GLY A 164 2.77 -24.82 7.85
N PRO A 165 2.81 -25.69 8.89
CA PRO A 165 1.71 -25.83 9.84
C PRO A 165 1.38 -24.47 10.45
N LYS A 166 0.16 -23.97 10.21
CA LYS A 166 -0.39 -22.82 10.93
C LYS A 166 -0.66 -23.24 12.37
N GLN A 167 0.38 -23.29 13.19
CA GLN A 167 0.21 -23.27 14.64
C GLN A 167 -0.24 -21.86 15.03
N GLU A 168 -1.53 -21.72 15.34
CA GLU A 168 -2.07 -20.53 15.98
C GLU A 168 -1.50 -20.44 17.41
N TYR A 169 -0.37 -19.75 17.56
CA TYR A 169 0.05 -19.27 18.86
C TYR A 169 -0.89 -18.12 19.29
N GLY A 170 -1.38 -18.23 20.53
CA GLY A 170 -2.46 -17.39 21.08
C GLY A 170 -2.35 -15.91 20.74
N LYS A 171 -3.52 -15.27 20.53
CA LYS A 171 -3.67 -13.86 20.19
C LYS A 171 -3.03 -12.93 21.22
N VAL A 172 -1.73 -12.71 21.12
CA VAL A 172 -1.03 -11.61 21.79
C VAL A 172 -0.74 -10.55 20.71
N LYS A 173 -1.67 -9.61 20.54
CA LYS A 173 -1.50 -8.40 19.72
C LYS A 173 -0.52 -7.43 20.41
N VAL A 174 0.76 -7.75 20.49
CA VAL A 174 1.75 -6.83 21.11
C VAL A 174 2.86 -6.41 20.15
N ILE A 175 3.18 -7.19 19.11
CA ILE A 175 4.11 -6.72 18.07
C ILE A 175 3.32 -6.08 16.93
N ARG A 176 2.90 -4.83 17.12
CA ARG A 176 2.49 -3.98 15.99
C ARG A 176 3.76 -3.40 15.37
N SER A 177 4.32 -4.11 14.39
CA SER A 177 5.24 -3.43 13.47
C SER A 177 4.41 -2.41 12.69
N GLN A 178 4.73 -1.12 12.81
CA GLN A 178 4.14 -0.08 11.97
C GLN A 178 4.79 -0.19 10.59
N VAL A 179 4.36 -1.20 9.83
CA VAL A 179 4.87 -1.41 8.49
C VAL A 179 4.15 -0.45 7.56
N SER A 180 4.91 0.30 6.78
CA SER A 180 4.37 1.22 5.78
C SER A 180 3.67 0.51 4.61
N THR A 181 3.90 -0.80 4.43
CA THR A 181 3.27 -1.62 3.39
C THR A 181 2.75 -2.93 3.96
N ARG A 182 1.62 -3.42 3.43
CA ARG A 182 1.02 -4.72 3.81
C ARG A 182 1.90 -5.93 3.45
N PHE A 183 2.86 -5.73 2.55
CA PHE A 183 3.83 -6.75 2.10
C PHE A 183 5.13 -6.74 2.91
N GLY A 184 5.43 -5.67 3.63
CA GLY A 184 6.72 -5.46 4.29
C GLY A 184 6.87 -6.14 5.66
N THR A 185 5.79 -6.63 6.29
CA THR A 185 5.83 -7.07 7.69
C THR A 185 6.87 -8.15 7.96
N LYS A 186 7.01 -9.10 7.04
CA LYS A 186 8.00 -10.18 7.18
C LYS A 186 9.42 -9.66 7.00
N VAL A 187 9.64 -8.71 6.09
CA VAL A 187 10.94 -8.09 5.83
C VAL A 187 11.37 -7.23 7.02
N GLU A 188 10.46 -6.45 7.59
CA GLU A 188 10.74 -5.66 8.81
C GLU A 188 11.10 -6.56 9.99
N VAL A 189 10.31 -7.61 10.25
CA VAL A 189 10.59 -8.51 11.37
C VAL A 189 11.96 -9.17 11.21
N LEU A 190 12.32 -9.60 9.99
CA LEU A 190 13.66 -10.13 9.72
C LEU A 190 14.75 -9.07 9.93
N GLY A 191 14.52 -7.83 9.49
CA GLY A 191 15.43 -6.71 9.71
C GLY A 191 15.62 -6.37 11.19
N ASP A 192 14.53 -6.32 11.97
CA ASP A 192 14.53 -6.05 13.40
C ASP A 192 15.25 -7.14 14.19
N VAL A 193 15.05 -8.41 13.81
CA VAL A 193 15.77 -9.57 14.35
C VAL A 193 17.26 -9.43 14.09
N MET A 194 17.67 -9.08 12.87
CA MET A 194 19.07 -8.88 12.53
C MET A 194 19.70 -7.69 13.27
N HIS A 195 18.97 -6.57 13.37
CA HIS A 195 19.42 -5.40 14.12
C HIS A 195 19.60 -5.70 15.61
N SER A 196 18.74 -6.54 16.17
CA SER A 196 18.76 -6.94 17.58
C SER A 196 19.55 -8.22 17.84
N PHE A 197 20.21 -8.79 16.83
CA PHE A 197 20.74 -10.15 16.91
C PHE A 197 21.79 -10.32 18.01
N SER A 198 22.71 -9.36 18.15
CA SER A 198 23.70 -9.38 19.23
C SER A 198 23.09 -9.29 20.64
N ALA A 199 21.94 -8.63 20.78
CA ALA A 199 21.21 -8.58 22.05
C ALA A 199 20.50 -9.92 22.32
N LEU A 200 19.92 -10.54 21.29
CA LEU A 200 19.33 -11.88 21.36
C LEU A 200 20.37 -12.93 21.75
N GLN A 201 21.58 -12.87 21.20
CA GLN A 201 22.68 -13.76 21.58
C GLN A 201 23.03 -13.65 23.06
N LYS A 202 23.12 -12.43 23.60
CA LYS A 202 23.38 -12.20 25.03
C LYS A 202 22.23 -12.70 25.91
N LEU A 203 20.99 -12.55 25.45
CA LEU A 203 19.80 -13.03 26.16
C LEU A 203 19.78 -14.55 26.26
N VAL A 204 20.06 -15.26 25.17
CA VAL A 204 20.02 -16.73 25.08
C VAL A 204 21.07 -17.41 25.98
N VAL A 205 22.13 -16.69 26.33
CA VAL A 205 23.21 -17.15 27.22
C VAL A 205 22.95 -16.77 28.70
N SER A 206 21.95 -15.92 28.99
CA SER A 206 21.64 -15.48 30.35
C SER A 206 21.06 -16.59 31.23
N GLU A 207 21.33 -16.53 32.54
CA GLU A 207 20.98 -17.58 33.52
C GLU A 207 19.46 -17.87 33.59
N GLY A 208 18.60 -16.90 33.25
CA GLY A 208 17.15 -17.05 33.28
C GLY A 208 16.51 -17.56 31.97
N PHE A 209 17.28 -17.68 30.88
CA PHE A 209 16.70 -18.05 29.58
C PHE A 209 16.32 -19.54 29.50
N SER A 210 17.07 -20.40 30.20
CA SER A 210 16.86 -21.86 30.21
C SER A 210 15.53 -22.32 30.79
N GLU A 211 14.83 -21.45 31.54
CA GLU A 211 13.53 -21.76 32.13
C GLU A 211 12.34 -21.57 31.17
N LEU A 212 12.58 -21.02 29.97
CA LEU A 212 11.54 -20.76 28.98
C LEU A 212 11.13 -22.03 28.21
N ARG A 213 9.83 -22.12 27.88
CA ARG A 213 9.17 -23.31 27.31
C ARG A 213 9.69 -23.78 25.93
N GLN A 214 10.63 -23.06 25.32
CA GLN A 214 11.28 -23.38 24.04
C GLN A 214 12.78 -23.00 24.01
N ALA A 215 13.40 -22.80 25.18
CA ALA A 215 14.76 -22.28 25.31
C ALA A 215 15.80 -23.09 24.52
N THR A 216 15.69 -24.42 24.51
CA THR A 216 16.66 -25.32 23.87
C THR A 216 16.65 -25.20 22.34
N ALA A 217 15.48 -25.08 21.71
CA ALA A 217 15.37 -24.96 20.26
C ALA A 217 15.85 -23.59 19.78
N ILE A 218 15.41 -22.52 20.47
CA ILE A 218 15.83 -21.14 20.15
C ILE A 218 17.33 -20.98 20.41
N LYS A 219 17.88 -21.64 21.44
CA LYS A 219 19.31 -21.62 21.73
C LYS A 219 20.12 -22.33 20.66
N ALA A 220 19.65 -23.45 20.12
CA ALA A 220 20.31 -24.09 18.99
C ALA A 220 20.32 -23.14 17.78
N ASP A 221 19.18 -22.61 17.39
CA ASP A 221 19.07 -21.75 16.20
C ASP A 221 19.84 -20.43 16.36
N VAL A 222 19.73 -19.72 17.49
CA VAL A 222 20.37 -18.40 17.70
C VAL A 222 21.90 -18.52 17.89
N VAL A 223 22.39 -19.69 18.29
CA VAL A 223 23.82 -19.95 18.50
C VAL A 223 24.48 -20.59 17.28
N ASP A 224 23.77 -21.46 16.53
CA ASP A 224 24.24 -21.95 15.23
C ASP A 224 24.15 -20.81 14.22
N PHE A 225 25.29 -20.24 13.88
CA PHE A 225 25.43 -19.12 12.94
C PHE A 225 24.92 -19.44 11.51
N ASP A 226 24.41 -20.64 11.25
CA ASP A 226 23.98 -21.13 9.94
C ASP A 226 22.73 -20.43 9.37
N PHE A 227 21.90 -19.83 10.23
CA PHE A 227 20.69 -19.14 9.78
C PHE A 227 20.92 -17.64 9.50
N VAL A 228 21.95 -17.04 10.08
CA VAL A 228 22.25 -15.60 9.95
C VAL A 228 22.57 -15.21 8.50
N PRO A 229 23.50 -15.88 7.79
CA PRO A 229 23.77 -15.60 6.37
C PRO A 229 22.53 -15.78 5.48
N LYS A 230 21.64 -16.72 5.83
CA LYS A 230 20.39 -16.96 5.07
C LYS A 230 19.43 -15.78 5.21
N ILE A 231 19.30 -15.22 6.42
CA ILE A 231 18.47 -14.03 6.65
C ILE A 231 19.10 -12.80 5.98
N GLU A 232 20.42 -12.62 6.07
CA GLU A 232 21.11 -11.52 5.39
C GLU A 232 20.91 -11.55 3.88
N GLU A 233 21.06 -12.72 3.25
CA GLU A 233 20.79 -12.89 1.81
C GLU A 233 19.31 -12.66 1.46
N ALA A 234 18.39 -13.16 2.28
CA ALA A 234 16.96 -12.89 2.09
C ALA A 234 16.64 -11.39 2.20
N LEU A 235 17.27 -10.67 3.12
CA LEU A 235 17.09 -9.22 3.26
C LEU A 235 17.69 -8.45 2.08
N LYS A 236 18.84 -8.86 1.53
CA LYS A 236 19.43 -8.23 0.34
C LYS A 236 18.49 -8.24 -0.87
N VAL A 237 17.74 -9.33 -1.07
CA VAL A 237 16.77 -9.40 -2.18
C VAL A 237 15.41 -8.77 -1.84
N THR A 238 14.95 -8.89 -0.59
CA THR A 238 13.59 -8.44 -0.22
C THR A 238 13.48 -6.98 0.20
N GLN A 239 14.55 -6.34 0.69
CA GLN A 239 14.51 -4.92 1.07
C GLN A 239 14.27 -3.98 -0.12
N PRO A 240 14.94 -4.14 -1.28
CA PRO A 240 14.65 -3.33 -2.45
C PRO A 240 13.24 -3.56 -2.99
N LEU A 241 12.74 -4.80 -2.91
CA LEU A 241 11.35 -5.12 -3.26
C LEU A 241 10.36 -4.42 -2.33
N LYS A 242 10.64 -4.37 -1.02
CA LYS A 242 9.82 -3.62 -0.05
C LYS A 242 9.83 -2.12 -0.37
N ALA A 243 11.00 -1.54 -0.64
CA ALA A 243 11.13 -0.13 -0.98
C ALA A 243 10.38 0.21 -2.27
N LEU A 244 10.48 -0.66 -3.29
CA LEU A 244 9.72 -0.56 -4.52
C LEU A 244 8.21 -0.60 -4.25
N ILE A 245 7.73 -1.61 -3.55
CA ILE A 245 6.29 -1.74 -3.22
C ILE A 245 5.83 -0.52 -2.43
N HIS A 246 6.64 0.00 -1.51
CA HIS A 246 6.33 1.22 -0.79
C HIS A 246 6.19 2.43 -1.72
N SER A 247 7.13 2.63 -2.65
CA SER A 247 7.00 3.73 -3.62
C SER A 247 5.77 3.58 -4.52
N VAL A 248 5.40 2.35 -4.90
CA VAL A 248 4.18 2.10 -5.68
C VAL A 248 2.91 2.34 -4.85
N GLU A 249 2.88 1.91 -3.60
CA GLU A 249 1.71 2.10 -2.71
C GLU A 249 1.57 3.54 -2.22
N ALA A 250 2.67 4.27 -2.02
CA ALA A 250 2.69 5.62 -1.48
C ALA A 250 2.32 6.68 -2.53
N ASP A 251 2.99 6.67 -3.68
CA ASP A 251 2.88 7.74 -4.67
C ASP A 251 1.88 7.42 -5.79
N LYS A 252 1.38 6.18 -5.84
CA LYS A 252 0.47 5.66 -6.88
C LYS A 252 0.95 6.06 -8.28
N PRO A 253 2.16 5.64 -8.66
CA PRO A 253 2.76 6.02 -9.93
C PRO A 253 1.91 5.51 -11.10
N MET A 254 1.94 6.24 -12.21
CA MET A 254 1.35 5.79 -13.46
C MET A 254 2.04 4.51 -13.95
N LEU A 255 1.36 3.73 -14.79
CA LEU A 255 1.95 2.51 -15.37
C LEU A 255 3.29 2.79 -16.08
N SER A 256 3.41 3.93 -16.78
CA SER A 256 4.65 4.34 -17.45
C SER A 256 5.82 4.51 -16.48
N GLN A 257 5.55 4.92 -15.25
CA GLN A 257 6.55 5.12 -14.20
C GLN A 257 6.90 3.80 -13.49
N CYS A 258 6.00 2.81 -13.49
CA CYS A 258 6.27 1.49 -12.95
C CYS A 258 7.32 0.70 -13.76
N LEU A 259 7.45 0.95 -15.08
CA LEU A 259 8.35 0.17 -15.94
C LEU A 259 9.84 0.36 -15.60
N PRO A 260 10.38 1.59 -15.43
CA PRO A 260 11.74 1.79 -14.93
C PRO A 260 11.98 1.11 -13.59
N MET A 261 11.00 1.20 -12.68
CA MET A 261 11.12 0.63 -11.35
C MET A 261 11.15 -0.92 -11.39
N TRP A 262 10.34 -1.51 -12.27
CA TRP A 262 10.38 -2.95 -12.55
C TRP A 262 11.71 -3.39 -13.16
N HIS A 263 12.26 -2.62 -14.11
CA HIS A 263 13.59 -2.90 -14.66
C HIS A 263 14.68 -2.87 -13.58
N CYS A 264 14.66 -1.88 -12.69
CA CYS A 264 15.61 -1.83 -11.56
C CYS A 264 15.50 -3.06 -10.66
N LEU A 265 14.28 -3.48 -10.32
CA LEU A 265 14.06 -4.71 -9.55
C LEU A 265 14.56 -5.94 -10.29
N PHE A 266 14.26 -6.05 -11.57
CA PHE A 266 14.67 -7.19 -12.39
C PHE A 266 16.20 -7.30 -12.45
N ILE A 267 16.91 -6.19 -12.68
CA ILE A 267 18.37 -6.14 -12.64
C ILE A 267 18.89 -6.54 -11.26
N HIS A 268 18.27 -6.05 -10.18
CA HIS A 268 18.66 -6.40 -8.81
C HIS A 268 18.50 -7.89 -8.53
N VAL A 269 17.37 -8.48 -8.90
CA VAL A 269 17.11 -9.92 -8.73
C VAL A 269 18.08 -10.74 -9.57
N LEU A 270 18.33 -10.35 -10.83
CA LEU A 270 19.31 -11.04 -11.68
C LEU A 270 20.72 -10.99 -11.08
N ALA A 271 21.18 -9.82 -10.64
CA ALA A 271 22.48 -9.66 -9.99
C ALA A 271 22.57 -10.51 -8.71
N TRP A 272 21.50 -10.53 -7.91
CA TRP A 272 21.41 -11.38 -6.72
C TRP A 272 21.50 -12.86 -7.08
N THR A 273 20.69 -13.35 -8.03
CA THR A 273 20.72 -14.76 -8.45
C THR A 273 22.09 -15.20 -8.97
N ALA A 274 22.80 -14.35 -9.71
CA ALA A 274 24.16 -14.64 -10.15
C ALA A 274 25.15 -14.76 -8.98
N SER A 275 24.99 -13.94 -7.94
CA SER A 275 25.84 -13.97 -6.74
C SER A 275 25.53 -15.15 -5.81
N THR A 276 24.27 -15.60 -5.74
CA THR A 276 23.81 -16.64 -4.80
C THR A 276 23.74 -18.04 -5.40
N ALA A 277 23.68 -18.18 -6.73
CA ALA A 277 23.86 -19.48 -7.41
C ALA A 277 25.20 -20.12 -7.03
N VAL A 278 26.23 -19.30 -6.78
CA VAL A 278 27.55 -19.71 -6.30
C VAL A 278 27.52 -20.15 -4.81
N LEU A 279 26.64 -19.57 -3.99
CA LEU A 279 26.56 -19.84 -2.54
C LEU A 279 25.75 -21.10 -2.20
N TYR A 280 24.78 -21.49 -3.04
CA TYR A 280 23.88 -22.62 -2.76
C TYR A 280 23.99 -23.78 -3.75
N GLY A 281 24.93 -23.73 -4.72
CA GLY A 281 25.14 -24.81 -5.69
C GLY A 281 23.92 -25.12 -6.57
N ILE A 282 23.08 -24.10 -6.84
CA ILE A 282 21.91 -24.24 -7.70
C ILE A 282 22.36 -23.96 -9.13
N ASP A 283 22.37 -24.99 -9.97
CA ASP A 283 22.73 -24.88 -11.38
C ASP A 283 21.82 -23.84 -12.07
N SER A 284 22.45 -22.80 -12.62
CA SER A 284 21.83 -21.65 -13.29
C SER A 284 21.11 -21.97 -14.61
N VAL A 285 20.79 -23.25 -14.87
CA VAL A 285 20.40 -23.75 -16.19
C VAL A 285 18.91 -23.59 -16.51
N ASN A 286 18.05 -23.26 -15.53
CA ASN A 286 16.58 -23.29 -15.74
C ASN A 286 15.83 -21.97 -15.48
N ILE A 287 16.48 -20.80 -15.62
CA ILE A 287 15.82 -19.48 -15.43
C ILE A 287 15.39 -18.84 -16.77
N GLN A 288 15.33 -19.58 -17.88
CA GLN A 288 14.92 -19.04 -19.20
C GLN A 288 13.76 -19.79 -19.89
N GLN A 289 12.73 -20.19 -19.15
CA GLN A 289 11.43 -20.56 -19.77
C GLN A 289 10.27 -19.83 -19.11
#